data_AF-A0A8C9N320-F1
#
_entry.id   AF-A0A8C9N320-F1
#
_cell.length_a   1.000
_cell.length_b   1.000
_cell.length_c   1.000
_cell.angle_alpha   90.00
_cell.angle_beta   90.00
_cell.angle_gamma   90.00
#
_symmetry.space_group_name_H-M   'P 1'
#
loop_
_entity.id
_entity.type
_entity.pdbx_description
1 polymer ?
#
loop_
_entity_poly.entity_id
_entity_poly.type
_entity_poly.pdbx_seq_one_letter_code
_entity_poly.pdbx_strand_id
1 'polypeptide(L)' 'MSPGELPVRLSNIMKEINLLPDRVLRTPSVQLVQSWYVQSLLDIMEFHDRDPEDQTTLGQ' A
#
# COMPACT_ATOMS: atom_id res chain seq x y z
N MET A 1 11.70 2.50 -13.97
CA MET A 1 10.55 2.36 -13.06
C MET A 1 10.36 3.73 -12.43
N SER A 2 9.24 4.41 -12.70
CA SER A 2 9.04 5.77 -12.19
C SER A 2 8.76 5.71 -10.68
N PRO A 3 9.24 6.67 -9.86
CA PRO A 3 9.17 6.60 -8.40
C PRO A 3 7.73 6.47 -7.84
N GLY A 4 6.70 6.84 -8.60
CA GLY A 4 5.29 6.67 -8.24
C GLY A 4 4.60 5.41 -8.76
N GLU A 5 5.29 4.51 -9.47
CA GLU A 5 4.65 3.36 -10.14
C GLU A 5 4.06 2.35 -9.14
N LEU A 6 4.72 2.17 -7.99
CA LEU A 6 4.29 1.23 -6.95
C LEU A 6 3.03 1.71 -6.19
N PRO A 7 2.95 2.96 -5.68
CA PRO A 7 1.72 3.52 -5.12
C PRO A 7 0.52 3.48 -6.09
N VAL A 8 0.77 3.74 -7.38
CA VAL A 8 -0.28 3.71 -8.42
C VAL A 8 -0.81 2.29 -8.60
N ARG A 9 0.06 1.27 -8.66
CA ARG A 9 -0.38 -0.13 -8.75
C ARG A 9 -1.17 -0.57 -7.51
N LEU A 10 -0.70 -0.21 -6.31
CA LEU A 10 -1.42 -0.48 -5.06
C LEU A 10 -2.81 0.17 -5.05
N SER A 11 -2.90 1.43 -5.47
CA SER A 11 -4.17 2.15 -5.55
C SER A 11 -5.17 1.49 -6.51
N ASN A 12 -4.68 0.96 -7.63
CA ASN A 12 -5.54 0.23 -8.58
C ASN A 12 -6.06 -1.07 -7.99
N ILE A 13 -5.21 -1.85 -7.31
CA ILE A 13 -5.63 -3.09 -6.63
C ILE A 13 -6.64 -2.80 -5.52
N MET A 14 -6.42 -1.75 -4.71
CA MET A 14 -7.38 -1.33 -3.68
C MET A 14 -8.74 -0.94 -4.27
N LYS A 15 -8.75 -0.26 -5.44
CA LYS A 15 -10.00 0.05 -6.15
C LYS A 15 -10.70 -1.21 -6.64
N GLU A 16 -9.97 -2.16 -7.23
CA GLU A 16 -10.53 -3.43 -7.69
C GLU A 16 -11.12 -4.26 -6.55
N ILE A 17 -10.46 -4.32 -5.39
CA ILE A 17 -11.00 -4.97 -4.19
C ILE A 17 -12.31 -4.30 -3.75
N ASN A 18 -12.38 -2.98 -3.74
CA ASN A 18 -13.59 -2.23 -3.36
C ASN A 18 -14.77 -2.42 -4.33
N LEU A 19 -14.54 -2.95 -5.53
CA LEU A 19 -15.59 -3.28 -6.51
C LEU A 19 -16.14 -4.71 -6.34
N LEU A 20 -15.58 -5.50 -5.42
CA LEU A 20 -16.11 -6.83 -5.12
C LEU A 20 -17.53 -6.73 -4.53
N PRO A 21 -18.37 -7.76 -4.72
CA PRO A 21 -19.71 -7.78 -4.12
C PRO A 21 -19.66 -7.66 -2.59
N ASP A 22 -20.62 -6.94 -1.98
CA ASP A 22 -20.69 -6.71 -0.52
C ASP A 22 -20.53 -7.98 0.32
N ARG A 23 -21.11 -9.10 -0.13
CA ARG A 23 -21.01 -10.40 0.56
C ARG A 23 -19.57 -10.89 0.70
N VAL A 24 -18.71 -10.57 -0.26
CA VAL A 24 -17.29 -10.95 -0.30
C VAL A 24 -16.48 -9.96 0.54
N LEU A 25 -16.77 -8.65 0.41
CA LEU A 25 -16.12 -7.58 1.18
C LEU A 25 -16.29 -7.74 2.70
N ARG A 26 -17.43 -8.28 3.15
CA ARG A 26 -17.72 -8.52 4.56
C ARG A 26 -17.05 -9.76 5.14
N THR A 27 -16.37 -10.57 4.32
CA THR A 27 -15.65 -11.74 4.84
C THR A 27 -14.41 -11.29 5.63
N PRO A 28 -14.11 -11.89 6.80
CA PRO A 28 -12.95 -11.51 7.61
C PRO A 28 -11.63 -11.58 6.84
N SER A 29 -11.47 -12.55 5.95
CA SER A 29 -10.27 -12.70 5.11
C SER A 29 -10.05 -11.51 4.18
N VAL A 30 -11.11 -10.99 3.57
CA VAL A 30 -11.02 -9.82 2.67
C VAL A 30 -10.77 -8.54 3.45
N GLN A 31 -11.32 -8.42 4.67
CA GLN A 31 -11.03 -7.29 5.56
C GLN A 31 -9.56 -7.31 6.02
N LEU A 32 -9.00 -8.48 6.33
CA LEU A 32 -7.60 -8.63 6.71
C LEU A 32 -6.65 -8.25 5.57
N VAL A 33 -6.94 -8.70 4.34
CA VAL A 33 -6.13 -8.32 3.18
C VAL A 33 -6.21 -6.81 2.93
N GLN A 34 -7.40 -6.21 3.04
CA GLN A 34 -7.55 -4.76 2.89
C GLN A 34 -6.71 -3.97 3.91
N SER A 35 -6.67 -4.39 5.18
CA SER A 35 -5.86 -3.69 6.18
C SER A 35 -4.36 -3.77 5.86
N TRP A 36 -3.87 -4.91 5.36
CA TRP A 36 -2.48 -5.05 4.90
C TRP A 36 -2.17 -4.14 3.71
N TYR A 37 -3.09 -4.00 2.76
CA TYR A 37 -2.92 -3.10 1.62
C TYR A 37 -2.87 -1.63 2.05
N VAL A 38 -3.76 -1.21 2.97
CA VAL A 38 -3.76 0.15 3.53
C VAL A 38 -2.43 0.43 4.25
N GLN A 39 -1.99 -0.48 5.12
CA GLN A 39 -0.73 -0.32 5.85
C GLN A 39 0.45 -0.22 4.88
N SER A 40 0.52 -1.13 3.90
CA SER A 40 1.60 -1.15 2.91
C SER A 40 1.67 0.15 2.10
N LEU A 41 0.52 0.73 1.75
CA LEU A 41 0.47 2.01 1.03
C LEU A 41 0.97 3.17 1.88
N LEU A 42 0.59 3.22 3.17
CA LEU A 42 1.08 4.22 4.11
C LEU A 42 2.60 4.15 4.27
N ASP A 43 3.14 2.94 4.47
CA ASP A 43 4.58 2.71 4.64
C ASP A 43 5.37 3.17 3.40
N ILE A 44 4.85 2.89 2.20
CA ILE A 44 5.48 3.31 0.94
C ILE A 44 5.40 4.82 0.74
N MET A 45 4.29 5.46 1.10
CA MET A 45 4.17 6.93 1.02
C MET A 45 5.12 7.61 2.01
N GLU A 46 5.25 7.08 3.23
CA GLU A 46 6.19 7.56 4.23
C GLU A 46 7.64 7.44 3.75
N PHE A 47 8.00 6.33 3.09
CA PHE A 47 9.33 6.18 2.49
C PHE A 47 9.57 7.13 1.31
N HIS A 48 8.53 7.46 0.53
CA HIS A 48 8.65 8.38 -0.61
C HIS A 48 8.83 9.84 -0.18
N ASP A 49 8.30 10.22 0.98
CA ASP A 49 8.41 11.58 1.55
C ASP A 49 9.72 11.79 2.33
N ARG A 50 10.47 10.72 2.62
CA ARG A 50 11.80 10.83 3.21
C ARG A 50 12.83 11.28 2.17
N ASP A 51 13.55 12.33 2.51
CA ASP A 51 14.65 12.86 1.69
C ASP A 51 15.72 11.76 1.50
N PRO A 52 16.22 11.53 0.27
CA PRO A 52 17.29 10.56 0.03
C PRO A 52 18.59 10.86 0.78
N GLU A 53 18.77 12.07 1.31
CA GLU A 53 19.90 12.44 2.18
C GLU A 53 19.68 12.02 3.65
N ASP A 54 18.46 11.61 4.05
CA ASP A 54 18.15 11.01 5.36
C ASP A 54 18.48 9.49 5.40
N GLN A 55 19.34 9.03 4.48
CA GLN A 55 19.91 7.69 4.49
C GLN A 55 21.02 7.57 5.54
N THR A 56 20.66 7.69 6.82
CA THR A 56 21.46 7.11 7.91
C THR A 56 21.14 5.61 8.09
N THR A 57 20.81 4.91 7.00
CA THR A 57 20.32 3.52 7.06
C THR A 57 21.14 2.56 6.21
N LEU A 58 22.47 2.59 6.32
CA LEU A 58 23.31 1.41 6.07
C LEU A 58 24.55 1.45 6.98
N GLY A 59 24.40 0.98 8.22
CA GLY A 59 25.53 0.66 9.08
C GLY A 59 25.22 0.73 10.57
N GLN A 60 24.68 -0.36 11.13
CA GLN A 60 25.08 -0.96 12.40
C GLN A 60 24.85 -2.48 12.29
#